data_AF-A0A8B6G6M7-F1
#
_entry.id   AF-A0A8B6G6M7-F1
#
_cell.length_a   1.000
_cell.length_b   1.000
_cell.length_c   1.000
_cell.angle_alpha   90.00
_cell.angle_beta   90.00
_cell.angle_gamma   90.00
#
_symmetry.space_group_name_H-M   'P 1'
#
loop_
_entity.id
_entity.type
_entity.pdbx_description
1 polymer ?
#
loop_
_entity_poly.entity_id
_entity_poly.type
_entity_poly.pdbx_seq_one_letter_code
_entity_poly.pdbx_strand_id
1 'polypeptide(L)'
;MYRVLGEEIKNSIGDVTILVNNAGIFNGALVLNDTEENIQKTFAINALAHIWAYKAFLSGMISQGRGHIVTISSMLGIMSLRGASSYCGSKFMTTGISEALHLELEEYPNIHLTSVHSYQVKNDMFQDLKL
;
A
#
# COMPACT_ATOMS: atom_id res chain seq x y z
N MET A 1 -0.04 0.44 -17.80
CA MET A 1 1.18 0.54 -16.97
C MET A 1 1.38 -0.69 -16.10
N TYR A 2 0.51 -0.99 -15.11
CA TYR A 2 0.72 -2.14 -14.20
C TYR A 2 0.78 -3.51 -14.91
N ARG A 3 0.02 -3.70 -15.99
CA ARG A 3 0.03 -4.94 -16.79
C ARG A 3 1.39 -5.23 -17.42
N VAL A 4 1.99 -4.22 -18.05
CA VAL A 4 3.27 -4.35 -18.74
C VAL A 4 4.37 -4.75 -17.75
N LEU A 5 4.49 -4.03 -16.63
CA LEU A 5 5.46 -4.35 -15.58
C LEU A 5 5.20 -5.75 -14.98
N GLY A 6 3.94 -6.11 -14.74
CA GLY A 6 3.58 -7.42 -14.22
C GLY A 6 4.00 -8.56 -15.16
N GLU A 7 3.79 -8.40 -16.46
CA GLU A 7 4.23 -9.35 -17.49
C GLU A 7 5.75 -9.43 -17.60
N GLU A 8 6.45 -8.30 -17.57
CA GLU A 8 7.92 -8.25 -17.58
C GLU A 8 8.53 -8.98 -16.38
N ILE A 9 7.98 -8.76 -15.18
CA ILE A 9 8.40 -9.46 -13.96
C ILE A 9 8.10 -10.96 -14.09
N LYS A 10 6.90 -11.33 -14.54
CA LYS A 10 6.54 -12.74 -14.75
C LYS A 10 7.49 -13.43 -15.73
N ASN A 11 7.86 -12.76 -16.81
CA ASN A 11 8.77 -13.31 -17.81
C ASN A 11 10.21 -13.44 -17.31
N SER A 12 10.64 -12.61 -16.36
CA SER A 12 12.01 -12.62 -15.83
C SER A 12 12.22 -13.57 -14.65
N ILE A 13 11.25 -13.66 -13.73
CA ILE A 13 11.40 -14.43 -12.48
C ILE A 13 10.28 -15.46 -12.23
N GLY A 14 9.28 -15.54 -13.11
CA GLY A 14 8.12 -16.42 -12.94
C GLY A 14 6.99 -15.78 -12.12
N ASP A 15 6.02 -16.61 -11.69
CA ASP A 15 4.87 -16.14 -10.93
C ASP A 15 5.29 -15.62 -9.53
N VAL A 16 4.88 -14.39 -9.22
CA VAL A 16 5.13 -13.76 -7.91
C VAL A 16 4.30 -14.45 -6.84
N THR A 17 4.97 -14.96 -5.81
CA THR A 17 4.32 -15.68 -4.70
C THR A 17 4.27 -14.88 -3.42
N ILE A 18 5.09 -13.83 -3.31
CA ILE A 18 5.07 -12.88 -2.20
C ILE A 18 5.11 -11.48 -2.79
N LEU A 19 4.10 -10.67 -2.48
CA LEU A 19 4.04 -9.25 -2.84
C LEU A 19 4.18 -8.42 -1.57
N VAL A 20 5.19 -7.54 -1.51
CA VAL A 20 5.36 -6.58 -0.41
C VAL A 20 5.03 -5.18 -0.91
N ASN A 21 3.83 -4.71 -0.59
CA ASN A 21 3.37 -3.37 -0.88
C ASN A 21 3.89 -2.38 0.17
N ASN A 22 5.09 -1.88 -0.08
CA ASN A 22 5.80 -0.97 0.83
C ASN A 22 5.79 0.51 0.40
N ALA A 23 5.50 0.80 -0.87
CA ALA A 23 5.65 2.15 -1.40
C ALA A 23 4.86 3.18 -0.57
N GLY A 24 5.52 4.26 -0.19
CA GLY A 24 4.91 5.32 0.61
C GLY A 24 5.78 6.57 0.65
N ILE A 25 5.13 7.72 0.76
CA ILE A 25 5.73 9.02 1.01
C ILE A 25 4.94 9.75 2.10
N PHE A 26 5.59 10.67 2.78
CA PHE A 26 4.97 11.56 3.75
C PHE A 26 5.21 13.00 3.32
N ASN A 27 4.16 13.81 3.32
CA ASN A 27 4.24 15.26 3.22
C ASN A 27 3.48 15.88 4.40
N GLY A 28 4.20 16.59 5.28
CA GLY A 28 3.61 17.20 6.46
C GLY A 28 3.06 18.58 6.16
N ALA A 29 1.74 18.73 6.17
CA ALA A 29 1.07 20.00 5.95
C ALA A 29 -0.30 20.06 6.65
N LEU A 30 -0.71 21.25 7.07
CA LEU A 30 -2.11 21.51 7.39
C LEU A 30 -2.92 21.46 6.09
N VAL A 31 -4.17 21.01 6.16
CA VAL A 31 -5.04 20.84 4.97
C VAL A 31 -5.08 22.08 4.07
N LEU A 32 -5.17 23.28 4.66
CA LEU A 32 -5.22 24.54 3.90
C LEU A 32 -3.90 24.95 3.27
N ASN A 33 -2.79 24.32 3.67
CA ASN A 33 -1.44 24.63 3.21
C ASN A 33 -0.84 23.50 2.34
N ASP A 34 -1.52 22.35 2.24
CA ASP A 34 -1.07 21.24 1.40
C ASP A 34 -1.43 21.54 -0.05
N THR A 35 -0.48 21.31 -0.97
CA THR A 35 -0.73 21.57 -2.39
C THR A 35 -1.54 20.44 -2.98
N GLU A 36 -2.36 20.75 -4.00
CA GLU A 36 -3.11 19.72 -4.72
C GLU A 36 -2.18 18.62 -5.27
N GLU A 37 -1.03 19.01 -5.82
CA GLU A 37 -0.01 18.08 -6.33
C GLU A 37 0.48 17.12 -5.23
N ASN A 38 0.81 17.63 -4.05
CA ASN A 38 1.28 16.82 -2.93
C ASN A 38 0.20 15.85 -2.43
N ILE A 39 -1.04 16.33 -2.34
CA ILE A 39 -2.19 15.50 -1.96
C ILE A 39 -2.35 14.36 -2.98
N GLN A 40 -2.46 14.69 -4.27
CA GLN A 40 -2.63 13.69 -5.33
C GLN A 40 -1.48 12.68 -5.34
N LYS A 41 -0.23 13.15 -5.23
CA LYS A 41 0.96 12.30 -5.19
C LYS A 41 0.96 11.36 -4.00
N THR A 42 0.53 11.84 -2.83
CA THR A 42 0.43 11.03 -1.60
C THR A 42 -0.55 9.87 -1.79
N PHE A 43 -1.75 10.13 -2.31
CA PHE A 43 -2.73 9.07 -2.58
C PHE A 43 -2.27 8.13 -3.71
N ALA A 44 -1.68 8.68 -4.77
CA ALA A 44 -1.20 7.90 -5.90
C ALA A 44 -0.14 6.87 -5.47
N ILE A 45 0.83 7.28 -4.64
CA ILE A 45 1.92 6.41 -4.18
C ILE A 45 1.46 5.50 -3.04
N ASN A 46 0.84 6.07 -2.00
CA ASN A 46 0.61 5.34 -0.76
C ASN A 46 -0.54 4.35 -0.87
N ALA A 47 -1.49 4.56 -1.78
CA ALA A 47 -2.70 3.73 -1.90
C ALA A 47 -2.92 3.19 -3.32
N LEU A 48 -3.00 4.05 -4.35
CA LEU A 48 -3.34 3.58 -5.71
C LEU A 48 -2.29 2.63 -6.28
N ALA A 49 -1.00 2.89 -6.03
CA ALA A 49 0.08 2.00 -6.45
C ALA A 49 -0.08 0.58 -5.90
N HIS A 50 -0.61 0.43 -4.69
CA HIS A 50 -0.84 -0.88 -4.06
C HIS A 50 -1.97 -1.63 -4.75
N ILE A 51 -3.06 -0.93 -5.11
CA ILE A 51 -4.14 -1.49 -5.94
C ILE A 51 -3.59 -1.98 -7.28
N TRP A 52 -2.75 -1.18 -7.92
CA TRP A 52 -2.14 -1.55 -9.20
C TRP A 52 -1.26 -2.79 -9.08
N ALA A 53 -0.53 -2.94 -7.97
CA ALA A 53 0.23 -4.16 -7.69
C ALA A 53 -0.68 -5.38 -7.49
N TYR A 54 -1.80 -5.26 -6.75
CA TYR A 54 -2.77 -6.36 -6.65
C TYR A 54 -3.29 -6.77 -8.02
N LYS A 55 -3.68 -5.81 -8.87
CA LYS A 55 -4.16 -6.09 -10.23
C LYS A 55 -3.11 -6.73 -11.12
N ALA A 56 -1.82 -6.50 -10.86
CA ALA A 56 -0.72 -7.07 -11.64
C ALA A 56 -0.44 -8.53 -11.25
N PHE A 57 -0.49 -8.87 -9.96
CA PHE A 57 0.07 -10.13 -9.47
C PHE A 57 -0.96 -11.11 -8.91
N LEU A 58 -2.14 -10.64 -8.49
CA LEU A 58 -3.09 -11.49 -7.76
C LEU A 58 -3.65 -12.63 -8.61
N SER A 59 -3.90 -12.40 -9.91
CA SER A 59 -4.37 -13.46 -10.81
C SER A 59 -3.37 -14.62 -10.94
N GLY A 60 -2.07 -14.31 -10.91
CA GLY A 60 -1.00 -15.31 -10.87
C GLY A 60 -1.07 -16.15 -9.60
N MET A 61 -1.17 -15.50 -8.44
CA MET A 61 -1.31 -16.19 -7.15
C MET A 61 -2.54 -17.09 -7.08
N ILE A 62 -3.69 -16.60 -7.59
CA ILE A 62 -4.93 -17.38 -7.71
C ILE A 62 -4.73 -18.61 -8.60
N SER A 63 -4.15 -18.43 -9.79
CA SER A 63 -3.93 -19.54 -10.72
C SER A 63 -3.00 -20.63 -10.17
N GLN A 64 -2.02 -20.24 -9.35
CA GLN A 64 -1.07 -21.14 -8.69
C GLN A 64 -1.62 -21.73 -7.39
N GLY A 65 -2.75 -21.22 -6.89
CA GLY A 65 -3.30 -21.59 -5.58
C GLY A 65 -2.32 -21.34 -4.43
N ARG A 66 -1.43 -20.33 -4.55
CA ARG A 66 -0.52 -19.91 -3.48
C ARG A 66 -0.15 -18.43 -3.59
N GLY A 67 -0.11 -17.74 -2.46
CA GLY A 67 0.38 -16.36 -2.43
C GLY A 67 0.39 -15.75 -1.04
N HIS A 68 1.19 -14.70 -0.85
CA HIS A 68 1.14 -13.85 0.34
C HIS A 68 1.31 -12.38 -0.05
N ILE A 69 0.35 -11.57 0.35
CA ILE A 69 0.41 -10.12 0.23
C ILE A 69 0.73 -9.52 1.59
N VAL A 70 1.82 -8.75 1.67
CA VAL A 70 2.17 -7.95 2.85
C VAL A 70 2.02 -6.48 2.50
N THR A 71 1.14 -5.79 3.22
CA THR A 71 0.85 -4.38 3.01
C THR A 71 1.42 -3.56 4.16
N ILE A 72 2.33 -2.63 3.85
CA ILE A 72 2.91 -1.73 4.84
C ILE A 72 2.01 -0.48 4.96
N SER A 73 1.15 -0.52 5.97
CA SER A 73 0.33 0.61 6.38
C SER A 73 1.09 1.44 7.44
N SER A 74 0.37 2.06 8.35
CA SER A 74 0.90 2.85 9.46
C SER A 74 -0.08 2.78 10.63
N MET A 75 0.39 3.11 11.83
CA MET A 75 -0.50 3.50 12.91
C MET A 75 -1.44 4.64 12.48
N LEU A 76 -0.97 5.55 11.60
CA LEU A 76 -1.82 6.60 11.01
C LEU A 76 -2.83 6.10 9.96
N GLY A 77 -2.88 4.78 9.71
CA GLY A 77 -3.95 4.13 8.96
C GLY A 77 -5.13 3.69 9.81
N ILE A 78 -5.07 3.89 11.13
CA ILE A 78 -6.14 3.58 12.10
C ILE A 78 -6.35 4.69 13.14
N MET A 79 -5.47 5.69 13.21
CA MET A 79 -5.61 6.91 14.02
C MET A 79 -5.05 8.13 13.27
N SER A 80 -5.26 9.34 13.78
CA SER A 80 -4.88 10.58 13.08
C SER A 80 -3.85 11.42 13.83
N LEU A 81 -3.09 12.21 13.06
CA LEU A 81 -2.11 13.18 13.54
C LEU A 81 -2.35 14.54 12.88
N ARG A 82 -2.22 15.62 13.67
CA ARG A 82 -2.31 16.99 13.14
C ARG A 82 -1.20 17.23 12.11
N GLY A 83 -1.55 17.82 10.96
CA GLY A 83 -0.58 18.12 9.90
C GLY A 83 -0.23 16.91 9.01
N ALA A 84 -1.00 15.82 9.10
CA ALA A 84 -0.79 14.62 8.31
C ALA A 84 -2.06 14.20 7.55
N SER A 85 -2.97 15.12 7.21
CA SER A 85 -4.31 14.77 6.72
C SER A 85 -4.32 13.93 5.45
N SER A 86 -3.55 14.32 4.42
CA SER A 86 -3.41 13.55 3.18
C SER A 86 -2.74 12.18 3.42
N TYR A 87 -1.69 12.16 4.24
CA TYR A 87 -1.02 10.92 4.64
C TYR A 87 -1.94 9.96 5.40
N CYS A 88 -2.60 10.42 6.46
CA CYS A 88 -3.60 9.64 7.21
C CYS A 88 -4.67 9.11 6.26
N GLY A 89 -5.31 9.98 5.46
CA GLY A 89 -6.31 9.55 4.49
C GLY A 89 -5.81 8.43 3.56
N SER A 90 -4.59 8.55 3.05
CA SER A 90 -3.98 7.52 2.21
C SER A 90 -3.73 6.20 2.93
N LYS A 91 -3.34 6.23 4.21
CA LYS A 91 -3.10 5.03 5.02
C LYS A 91 -4.39 4.39 5.53
N PHE A 92 -5.42 5.18 5.85
CA PHE A 92 -6.77 4.65 6.11
C PHE A 92 -7.33 3.95 4.86
N MET A 93 -7.15 4.54 3.68
CA MET A 93 -7.52 3.91 2.41
C MET A 93 -6.75 2.59 2.22
N THR A 94 -5.45 2.57 2.49
CA THR A 94 -4.63 1.35 2.41
C THR A 94 -5.16 0.24 3.33
N THR A 95 -5.47 0.58 4.59
CA THR A 95 -6.06 -0.35 5.57
C THR A 95 -7.40 -0.90 5.07
N GLY A 96 -8.33 -0.02 4.66
CA GLY A 96 -9.66 -0.43 4.20
C GLY A 96 -9.61 -1.28 2.92
N ILE A 97 -8.71 -0.97 1.98
CA ILE A 97 -8.50 -1.81 0.80
C ILE A 97 -7.98 -3.19 1.21
N SER A 98 -7.04 -3.24 2.16
CA SER A 98 -6.48 -4.51 2.63
C SER A 98 -7.52 -5.39 3.32
N GLU A 99 -8.44 -4.79 4.09
CA GLU A 99 -9.56 -5.49 4.72
C GLU A 99 -10.56 -5.99 3.67
N ALA A 100 -10.95 -5.15 2.70
CA ALA A 100 -11.85 -5.55 1.63
C ALA A 100 -11.25 -6.70 0.79
N LEU A 101 -9.97 -6.60 0.43
CA LEU A 101 -9.28 -7.64 -0.32
C LEU A 101 -9.18 -8.95 0.47
N HIS A 102 -9.03 -8.89 1.79
CA HIS A 102 -9.05 -10.10 2.61
C HIS A 102 -10.38 -10.85 2.48
N LEU A 103 -11.50 -10.14 2.49
CA LEU A 103 -12.84 -10.72 2.30
C LEU A 103 -13.02 -11.29 0.89
N GLU A 104 -12.51 -10.61 -0.14
CA GLU A 104 -12.50 -11.12 -1.52
C GLU A 104 -11.69 -12.43 -1.68
N LEU A 105 -10.77 -12.70 -0.76
CA LEU A 105 -9.87 -13.85 -0.82
C LEU A 105 -10.32 -15.06 0.01
N GLU A 106 -11.48 -15.01 0.68
CA GLU A 106 -11.98 -16.10 1.52
C GLU A 106 -12.12 -17.45 0.77
N GLU A 107 -12.41 -17.40 -0.54
CA GLU A 107 -12.54 -18.59 -1.39
C GLU A 107 -11.18 -19.21 -1.77
N TYR A 108 -10.06 -18.55 -1.46
CA TYR A 108 -8.70 -18.96 -1.84
C TYR A 108 -7.85 -19.23 -0.58
N PRO A 109 -8.00 -20.39 0.08
CA PRO A 109 -7.46 -20.65 1.43
C PRO A 109 -5.93 -20.60 1.53
N ASN A 110 -5.23 -20.68 0.41
CA ASN A 110 -3.76 -20.67 0.32
C ASN A 110 -3.20 -19.30 -0.11
N ILE A 111 -4.03 -18.26 -0.14
CA ILE A 111 -3.61 -16.88 -0.40
C ILE A 111 -3.81 -16.09 0.88
N HIS A 112 -2.71 -15.61 1.44
CA HIS A 112 -2.72 -14.91 2.71
C HIS A 112 -2.50 -13.42 2.53
N LEU A 113 -3.02 -12.65 3.47
CA LEU A 113 -2.82 -11.21 3.53
C LEU A 113 -2.36 -10.82 4.93
N THR A 114 -1.42 -9.87 5.01
CA THR A 114 -0.93 -9.31 6.27
C THR A 114 -0.82 -7.80 6.12
N SER A 115 -1.51 -7.05 6.99
CA SER A 115 -1.30 -5.62 7.12
C SER A 115 -0.36 -5.33 8.28
N VAL A 116 0.67 -4.52 8.03
CA VAL A 116 1.64 -4.09 9.04
C VAL A 116 1.38 -2.63 9.36
N HIS A 117 1.02 -2.34 10.61
CA HIS A 117 0.77 -0.99 11.11
C HIS A 117 1.95 -0.53 11.97
N SER A 118 2.99 -0.01 11.32
CA SER A 118 4.18 0.44 12.04
C SER A 118 3.90 1.75 12.79
N TYR A 119 4.52 1.87 13.96
CA TYR A 119 4.76 3.17 14.59
C TYR A 119 5.92 3.89 13.88
N GLN A 120 6.57 4.84 14.54
CA GLN A 120 7.77 5.46 14.00
C GLN A 120 8.87 4.43 13.74
N VAL A 121 9.37 4.45 12.51
CA VAL A 121 10.51 3.67 12.07
C VAL A 121 11.58 4.67 11.65
N LYS A 122 12.83 4.44 12.06
CA LYS A 122 13.95 5.30 11.67
C LYS A 122 14.19 5.19 10.16
N ASN A 123 13.82 6.23 9.42
CA ASN A 123 14.03 6.35 7.97
C ASN A 123 13.97 7.83 7.56
N ASP A 124 14.29 8.13 6.30
CA ASP A 124 14.31 9.50 5.76
C ASP A 124 12.92 10.15 5.66
N MET A 125 11.85 9.34 5.59
CA MET A 125 10.48 9.83 5.42
C MET A 125 10.00 10.71 6.58
N PHE A 126 10.49 10.48 7.79
CA PHE A 126 10.03 11.15 9.01
C PHE A 126 11.12 11.98 9.70
N GLN A 127 12.27 12.22 9.08
CA GLN A 127 13.40 12.90 9.74
C GLN A 127 13.09 14.34 10.17
N ASP A 128 12.25 15.03 9.41
CA ASP A 128 11.88 16.43 9.69
C ASP A 128 10.64 16.56 10.59
N LEU A 129 10.07 15.44 11.03
CA LEU A 129 8.87 15.45 11.86
C LEU A 129 9.21 15.83 13.30
N LYS A 130 8.97 17.09 13.65
CA LYS A 130 9.02 17.54 15.06
C LYS A 130 7.69 17.20 15.73
N LEU A 131 7.67 16.10 16.48
CA LEU A 131 6.56 15.74 17.38
C LEU A 131 6.46 16.72 18.56
#